data_AF-A0A9E1RQU9-F1
#
_entry.id   AF-A0A9E1RQU9-F1
#
_cell.length_a   1.000
_cell.length_b   1.000
_cell.length_c   1.000
_cell.angle_alpha   90.00
_cell.angle_beta   90.00
_cell.angle_gamma   90.00
#
_symmetry.space_group_name_H-M   'P 1'
#
loop_
_entity.id
_entity.type
_entity.pdbx_description
1 polymer ?
#
loop_
_entity_poly.entity_id
_entity_poly.type
_entity_poly.pdbx_seq_one_letter_code
_entity_poly.pdbx_strand_id
1 'polypeptide(L)'
;MPAPVAGDIVAAVIESRPEDAVAAALAGPAAAVADQLELASLEDTAGSFIVMAHLVKTAVAARDESEATGSLLPLAAAARFLAAPRIERFVTGAAHEAIDFVRTGQPPTR
;
A
#
# COMPACT_ATOMS: atom_id res chain seq x y z
N MET A 1 1.25 -19.08 3.87
CA MET A 1 1.55 -17.71 3.42
C MET A 1 3.05 -17.51 3.60
N PRO A 2 3.78 -16.99 2.60
CA PRO A 2 5.18 -16.59 2.81
C PRO A 2 5.28 -15.58 3.96
N ALA A 3 6.44 -15.52 4.62
CA ALA A 3 6.68 -14.54 5.68
C ALA A 3 6.71 -13.13 5.07
N PRO A 4 6.11 -12.13 5.73
CA PRO A 4 6.06 -10.78 5.19
C PRO A 4 7.46 -10.18 5.02
N VAL A 5 7.69 -9.49 3.89
CA VAL A 5 8.97 -8.82 3.59
C VAL A 5 8.93 -7.39 4.10
N ALA A 6 9.80 -7.06 5.05
CA ALA A 6 9.97 -5.70 5.56
C ALA A 6 10.80 -4.84 4.59
N GLY A 7 10.47 -3.56 4.48
CA GLY A 7 11.36 -2.53 3.92
C GLY A 7 10.76 -1.62 2.86
N ASP A 8 9.69 -2.04 2.18
CA ASP A 8 9.06 -1.24 1.13
C ASP A 8 7.53 -1.29 1.22
N ILE A 9 6.97 -0.33 1.97
CA ILE A 9 5.51 -0.17 2.11
C ILE A 9 4.88 0.26 0.79
N VAL A 10 5.59 1.04 -0.02
CA VAL A 10 5.08 1.55 -1.31
C VAL A 10 4.81 0.40 -2.25
N ALA A 11 5.80 -0.48 -2.46
CA ALA A 11 5.64 -1.68 -3.26
C ALA A 11 4.51 -2.58 -2.74
N ALA A 12 4.44 -2.81 -1.42
CA ALA A 12 3.38 -3.62 -0.82
C ALA A 12 1.98 -3.03 -1.04
N VAL A 13 1.83 -1.70 -1.00
CA VAL A 13 0.56 -1.00 -1.26
C VAL A 13 0.15 -1.08 -2.74
N ILE A 14 1.10 -0.87 -3.65
CA ILE A 14 0.87 -0.91 -5.10
C ILE A 14 0.51 -2.32 -5.55
N GLU A 15 1.23 -3.32 -5.05
CA GLU A 15 1.03 -4.74 -5.37
C GLU A 15 -0.10 -5.37 -4.56
N SER A 16 -0.81 -4.60 -3.73
CA SER A 16 -1.95 -5.06 -2.93
C SER A 16 -1.61 -6.23 -2.00
N ARG A 17 -0.48 -6.11 -1.28
CA ARG A 17 0.04 -7.06 -0.27
C ARG A 17 -0.19 -6.51 1.16
N PRO A 18 -1.41 -6.62 1.71
CA PRO A 18 -1.78 -5.97 2.97
C PRO A 18 -0.97 -6.43 4.18
N GLU A 19 -0.62 -7.72 4.25
CA GLU A 19 0.10 -8.23 5.42
C GLU A 19 1.59 -7.88 5.39
N ASP A 20 2.16 -7.73 4.19
CA ASP A 20 3.52 -7.22 4.00
C ASP A 20 3.58 -5.74 4.35
N ALA A 21 2.59 -4.95 3.92
CA ALA A 21 2.48 -3.54 4.27
C ALA A 21 2.37 -3.33 5.79
N VAL A 22 1.58 -4.17 6.47
CA VAL A 22 1.42 -4.11 7.95
C VAL A 22 2.70 -4.51 8.66
N ALA A 23 3.35 -5.59 8.24
CA ALA A 23 4.60 -6.03 8.85
C ALA A 23 5.71 -4.99 8.67
N ALA A 24 5.80 -4.37 7.50
CA ALA A 24 6.75 -3.29 7.23
C ALA A 24 6.43 -2.05 8.10
N ALA A 25 5.16 -1.67 8.23
CA ALA A 25 4.75 -0.55 9.08
C ALA A 25 5.07 -0.76 10.57
N LEU A 26 4.98 -2.00 11.06
CA LEU A 26 5.28 -2.34 12.46
C LEU A 26 6.78 -2.51 12.74
N ALA A 27 7.60 -2.69 11.71
CA ALA A 27 9.04 -2.92 11.84
C ALA A 27 9.89 -1.64 11.68
N GLY A 28 9.33 -0.59 11.07
CA GLY A 28 10.05 0.64 10.73
C GLY A 28 9.93 1.77 11.76
N PRO A 29 10.82 2.77 11.71
CA PRO A 29 10.64 4.02 12.44
C PRO A 29 9.35 4.74 12.00
N ALA A 30 8.55 5.23 12.95
CA ALA A 30 7.23 5.83 12.68
C ALA A 30 7.26 6.91 11.59
N ALA A 31 8.23 7.84 11.65
CA ALA A 31 8.36 8.92 10.67
C ALA A 31 8.64 8.39 9.25
N ALA A 32 9.54 7.42 9.11
CA ALA A 32 9.86 6.82 7.82
C ALA A 32 8.67 6.03 7.24
N VAL A 33 7.93 5.34 8.12
CA VAL A 33 6.69 4.63 7.73
C VAL A 33 5.63 5.62 7.26
N ALA A 34 5.44 6.74 7.97
CA ALA A 34 4.50 7.78 7.58
C ALA A 34 4.85 8.40 6.21
N ASP A 35 6.13 8.71 5.98
CA ASP A 35 6.61 9.24 4.69
C ASP A 35 6.34 8.24 3.54
N GLN A 36 6.58 6.95 3.76
CA GLN A 36 6.28 5.91 2.76
C GLN A 36 4.77 5.77 2.48
N LEU A 37 3.91 5.89 3.49
CA LEU A 37 2.46 5.82 3.31
C LEU A 37 1.92 7.01 2.52
N GLU A 38 2.44 8.21 2.78
CA GLU A 38 2.11 9.39 1.98
C GLU A 38 2.58 9.23 0.53
N LEU A 39 3.80 8.75 0.30
CA LEU A 39 4.29 8.48 -1.05
C LEU A 39 3.42 7.44 -1.76
N ALA A 40 3.10 6.32 -1.10
CA ALA A 40 2.23 5.29 -1.65
C ALA A 40 0.83 5.83 -2.00
N SER A 41 0.31 6.78 -1.22
CA SER A 41 -0.99 7.42 -1.49
C SER A 41 -0.98 8.34 -2.73
N LEU A 42 0.19 8.86 -3.11
CA LEU A 42 0.38 9.71 -4.29
C LEU A 42 0.67 8.88 -5.55
N GLU A 43 1.34 7.74 -5.41
CA GLU A 43 1.69 6.84 -6.52
C GLU A 43 0.52 5.97 -6.99
N ASP A 44 -0.53 5.85 -6.17
CA ASP A 44 -1.71 5.07 -6.46
C ASP A 44 -2.67 5.73 -7.47
N THR A 45 -2.20 5.83 -8.71
CA THR A 45 -2.90 6.46 -9.83
C THR A 45 -4.06 5.63 -10.40
N ALA A 46 -4.30 4.43 -9.85
CA ALA A 46 -5.30 3.50 -10.35
C ALA A 46 -6.74 3.84 -9.91
N GLY A 47 -6.93 4.88 -9.08
CA GLY A 47 -8.24 5.31 -8.57
C GLY A 47 -8.71 6.67 -9.10
N SER A 48 -9.98 6.98 -8.86
CA SER A 48 -10.51 8.34 -9.01
C SER A 48 -9.72 9.33 -8.14
N PHE A 49 -9.57 10.58 -8.59
CA PHE A 49 -8.88 11.65 -7.86
C PHE A 49 -9.39 11.82 -6.42
N ILE A 50 -10.69 11.56 -6.18
CA ILE A 50 -11.27 11.65 -4.84
C ILE A 50 -10.75 10.56 -3.91
N VAL A 51 -10.46 9.38 -4.45
CA VAL A 51 -9.90 8.25 -3.70
C VAL A 51 -8.47 8.58 -3.29
N MET A 52 -7.63 9.07 -4.22
CA MET A 52 -6.28 9.55 -3.90
C MET A 52 -6.29 10.57 -2.74
N ALA A 53 -7.19 11.55 -2.79
CA ALA A 53 -7.32 12.53 -1.72
C ALA A 53 -7.69 11.89 -0.37
N HIS A 54 -8.51 10.84 -0.35
CA HIS A 54 -8.83 10.11 0.87
C HIS A 54 -7.64 9.29 1.40
N LEU A 55 -6.83 8.70 0.52
CA LEU A 55 -5.62 7.98 0.93
C LEU A 55 -4.62 8.94 1.59
N VAL A 56 -4.36 10.10 0.98
CA VAL A 56 -3.47 11.13 1.54
C VAL A 56 -3.96 11.55 2.93
N LYS A 57 -5.25 11.91 3.06
CA LYS A 57 -5.85 12.30 4.34
C LYS A 57 -5.72 11.20 5.40
N THR A 58 -5.88 9.94 4.99
CA THR A 58 -5.77 8.78 5.89
C THR A 58 -4.33 8.58 6.35
N ALA A 59 -3.35 8.71 5.46
CA ALA A 59 -1.93 8.61 5.80
C ALA A 59 -1.50 9.71 6.78
N VAL A 60 -1.92 10.96 6.53
CA VAL A 60 -1.66 12.10 7.42
C VAL A 60 -2.32 11.90 8.79
N ALA A 61 -3.60 11.50 8.83
CA ALA A 61 -4.26 11.22 10.10
C ALA A 61 -3.57 10.09 10.89
N ALA A 62 -3.09 9.05 10.21
CA ALA A 62 -2.35 7.97 10.85
C ALA A 62 -0.99 8.42 11.41
N ARG A 63 -0.30 9.35 10.73
CA ARG A 63 0.92 10.01 11.25
C ARG A 63 0.60 10.74 12.55
N ASP A 64 -0.38 11.64 12.51
CA ASP A 64 -0.76 12.48 13.65
C ASP A 64 -1.17 11.62 14.87
N GLU A 65 -1.99 10.59 14.66
CA GLU A 65 -2.40 9.67 15.72
C GLU A 65 -1.24 8.83 16.25
N SER A 66 -0.30 8.42 15.39
CA SER A 66 0.89 7.68 15.80
C SER A 66 1.81 8.53 16.67
N GLU A 67 2.02 9.79 16.31
CA GLU A 67 2.77 10.76 17.10
C GLU A 67 2.10 11.07 18.44
N ALA A 68 0.78 11.30 18.42
CA ALA A 68 0.02 11.62 19.63
C ALA A 68 -0.02 10.46 20.65
N THR A 69 0.00 9.22 20.17
CA THR A 69 -0.14 8.02 21.02
C THR A 69 1.18 7.29 21.28
N GLY A 70 2.24 7.59 20.52
CA GLY A 70 3.48 6.81 20.51
C GLY A 70 3.32 5.38 19.97
N SER A 71 2.21 5.08 19.28
CA SER A 71 1.86 3.75 18.79
C SER A 71 2.02 3.64 17.28
N LEU A 72 2.55 2.52 16.78
CA LEU A 72 2.60 2.23 15.34
C LEU A 72 1.26 1.68 14.79
N LEU A 73 0.28 1.41 15.66
CA LEU A 73 -0.99 0.80 15.23
C LEU A 73 -1.79 1.66 14.24
N PRO A 74 -1.87 3.01 14.36
CA PRO A 74 -2.50 3.83 13.33
C PRO A 74 -1.83 3.70 11.96
N LEU A 75 -0.50 3.69 11.91
CA LEU A 75 0.28 3.51 10.68
C LEU A 75 0.07 2.10 10.08
N ALA A 76 0.05 1.07 10.92
CA ALA A 76 -0.23 -0.30 10.48
C ALA A 76 -1.66 -0.44 9.94
N ALA A 77 -2.64 0.24 10.53
CA ALA A 77 -4.02 0.26 10.04
C ALA A 77 -4.11 0.99 8.68
N ALA A 78 -3.43 2.14 8.53
CA ALA A 78 -3.35 2.84 7.26
C ALA A 78 -2.66 1.99 6.18
N ALA A 79 -1.55 1.33 6.50
CA ALA A 79 -0.85 0.42 5.59
C ALA A 79 -1.76 -0.69 5.08
N ARG A 80 -2.53 -1.33 5.98
CA ARG A 80 -3.53 -2.34 5.60
C ARG A 80 -4.60 -1.77 4.68
N PHE A 81 -5.12 -0.59 5.01
CA PHE A 81 -6.17 0.06 4.23
C PHE A 81 -5.69 0.45 2.82
N LEU A 82 -4.49 1.04 2.70
CA LEU A 82 -3.89 1.43 1.42
C LEU A 82 -3.59 0.21 0.55
N ALA A 83 -3.12 -0.89 1.14
CA ALA A 83 -2.83 -2.13 0.42
C ALA A 83 -4.07 -3.00 0.14
N ALA A 84 -5.25 -2.58 0.61
CA ALA A 84 -6.47 -3.35 0.38
C ALA A 84 -6.86 -3.34 -1.12
N PRO A 85 -7.43 -4.45 -1.62
CA PRO A 85 -7.95 -4.52 -2.98
C PRO A 85 -8.99 -3.44 -3.25
N ARG A 86 -8.96 -2.85 -4.45
CA ARG A 86 -9.92 -1.83 -4.88
C ARG A 86 -10.44 -2.14 -6.27
N ILE A 87 -11.74 -1.94 -6.48
CA ILE A 87 -12.41 -2.28 -7.74
C ILE A 87 -11.84 -1.44 -8.89
N GLU A 88 -11.51 -0.17 -8.61
CA GLU A 88 -10.93 0.75 -9.57
C GLU A 88 -9.57 0.27 -10.11
N ARG A 89 -8.85 -0.54 -9.32
CA ARG A 89 -7.56 -1.12 -9.70
C ARG A 89 -7.68 -2.31 -10.66
N PHE A 90 -8.89 -2.80 -10.95
CA PHE A 90 -9.09 -3.97 -11.83
C PHE A 90 -8.43 -3.78 -13.20
N VAL A 91 -8.57 -2.59 -13.81
CA VAL A 91 -7.99 -2.30 -15.13
C VAL A 91 -6.46 -2.31 -15.07
N THR A 92 -5.88 -1.68 -14.04
CA THR A 92 -4.42 -1.64 -13.85
C THR A 92 -3.85 -3.03 -13.57
N GLY A 93 -4.52 -3.82 -12.72
CA GLY A 93 -4.13 -5.20 -12.43
C GLY A 93 -4.15 -6.07 -13.69
N ALA A 94 -5.24 -6.04 -14.44
CA ALA A 94 -5.36 -6.78 -15.71
C ALA A 94 -4.32 -6.33 -16.75
N ALA A 95 -3.98 -5.04 -16.79
CA ALA A 95 -2.96 -4.52 -17.69
C ALA A 95 -1.55 -5.03 -17.31
N HIS A 96 -1.19 -5.03 -16.03
CA HIS A 96 0.08 -5.59 -15.56
C HIS A 96 0.17 -7.10 -15.82
N GLU A 97 -0.87 -7.86 -15.52
CA GLU A 97 -0.94 -9.29 -15.83
C GLU A 97 -0.76 -9.57 -17.33
N ALA A 98 -1.38 -8.77 -18.18
CA ALA A 98 -1.22 -8.89 -19.63
C ALA A 98 0.20 -8.54 -20.10
N ILE A 99 0.81 -7.49 -19.55
CA ILE A 99 2.20 -7.13 -19.83
C ILE A 99 3.15 -8.25 -19.43
N ASP A 100 2.99 -8.80 -18.23
CA ASP A 100 3.83 -9.89 -17.74
C ASP A 100 3.66 -11.16 -18.56
N PHE A 101 2.44 -11.50 -18.97
CA PHE A 101 2.19 -12.60 -19.90
C PHE A 101 2.92 -12.39 -21.23
N VAL A 102 2.84 -11.21 -21.83
CA VAL A 102 3.54 -10.89 -23.10
C VAL A 102 5.05 -10.98 -22.93
N ARG A 103 5.60 -10.56 -21.77
CA ARG A 103 7.05 -10.56 -21.51
C ARG A 103 7.61 -11.94 -21.19
N THR A 104 6.85 -12.78 -20.49
CA THR A 104 7.37 -14.03 -19.90
C THR A 104 6.80 -15.30 -20.54
N GLY A 105 5.67 -15.19 -21.25
CA GLY A 105 4.88 -16.32 -21.75
C GLY A 105 4.12 -17.09 -20.67
N GLN A 106 4.21 -16.68 -19.40
CA GLN A 106 3.53 -17.35 -18.29
C GLN A 106 2.12 -16.77 -18.11
N PRO A 107 1.06 -17.59 -18.18
CA PRO A 107 -0.31 -17.11 -18.00
C PRO A 107 -0.54 -16.63 -16.56
N PRO A 108 -1.46 -15.66 -16.34
CA PRO A 108 -1.79 -15.20 -15.00
C PRO A 108 -2.28 -16.34 -14.12
N THR A 109 -1.80 -16.40 -12.87
CA THR A 109 -2.24 -17.39 -11.88
C THR A 109 -3.33 -16.74 -11.01
N ARG A 110 -4.51 -17.35 -10.97
CA ARG A 110 -5.63 -16.94 -10.09
C ARG A 110 -5.68 -17.79 -8.84
#